data_AF-A0A2J7Z2V9-F1
#
_entry.id   AF-A0A2J7Z2V9-F1
#
_cell.length_a   1.000
_cell.length_b   1.000
_cell.length_c   1.000
_cell.angle_alpha   90.00
_cell.angle_beta   90.00
_cell.angle_gamma   90.00
#
_symmetry.space_group_name_H-M   'P 1'
#
loop_
_entity.id
_entity.type
_entity.pdbx_description
1 polymer ?
#
loop_
_entity_poly.entity_id
_entity_poly.type
_entity_poly.pdbx_seq_one_letter_code
_entity_poly.pdbx_strand_id
1 'polypeptide(L)'
;MNKLFMSLREESARKEFLADEAAYCQRFSLSEAQCAAILGRDWQAMLDLGGSIFYIYKLAMMDGLSMQYLGGVFTGMSEAEFKAAMLAGGRTDV
;
A
#
# COMPACT_ATOMS: atom_id res chain seq x y z
N MET A 1 -2.75 3.62 -10.73
CA MET A 1 -2.71 3.42 -9.27
C MET A 1 -2.03 4.55 -8.52
N ASN A 2 -0.76 4.90 -8.80
CA ASN A 2 -0.03 5.96 -8.08
C ASN A 2 -0.79 7.32 -7.99
N LYS A 3 -1.47 7.74 -9.07
CA LYS A 3 -2.31 8.95 -9.08
C LYS A 3 -3.49 8.89 -8.09
N LEU A 4 -4.13 7.72 -7.94
CA LEU A 4 -5.20 7.49 -6.96
C LEU A 4 -4.63 7.67 -5.56
N PHE A 5 -3.55 6.98 -5.21
CA PHE A 5 -2.98 7.15 -3.88
C PHE A 5 -2.50 8.58 -3.60
N MET A 6 -2.04 9.30 -4.62
CA MET A 6 -1.67 10.71 -4.47
C MET A 6 -2.86 11.62 -4.08
N SER A 7 -4.08 11.30 -4.55
CA SER A 7 -5.28 12.06 -4.18
C SER A 7 -5.64 11.89 -2.71
N LEU A 8 -5.29 10.76 -2.09
CA LEU A 8 -5.59 10.45 -0.68
C LEU A 8 -4.93 11.39 0.35
N ARG A 9 -4.08 12.31 -0.09
CA ARG A 9 -3.59 13.42 0.76
C ARG A 9 -4.73 14.36 1.18
N GLU A 10 -5.75 14.51 0.33
CA GLU A 10 -6.91 15.35 0.61
C GLU A 10 -7.97 14.61 1.42
N GLU A 11 -8.55 15.26 2.43
CA GLU A 11 -9.56 14.64 3.30
C GLU A 11 -10.84 14.25 2.56
N SER A 12 -11.30 15.11 1.63
CA SER A 12 -12.45 14.82 0.78
C SER A 12 -12.22 13.58 -0.08
N ALA A 13 -11.03 13.44 -0.67
CA ALA A 13 -10.65 12.27 -1.45
C ALA A 13 -10.65 10.99 -0.61
N ARG A 14 -10.20 11.05 0.65
CA ARG A 14 -10.28 9.90 1.57
C ARG A 14 -11.73 9.51 1.87
N LYS A 15 -12.60 10.49 2.13
CA LYS A 15 -14.03 10.26 2.37
C LYS A 15 -14.71 9.63 1.16
N GLU A 16 -14.42 10.14 -0.04
CA GLU A 16 -14.96 9.58 -1.30
C GLU A 16 -14.43 8.17 -1.57
N PHE A 17 -13.14 7.92 -1.33
CA PHE A 17 -12.54 6.61 -1.49
C PHE A 17 -13.19 5.59 -0.55
N LEU A 18 -13.34 5.92 0.74
CA LEU A 18 -13.94 5.02 1.74
C LEU A 18 -15.45 4.81 1.54
N ALA A 19 -16.15 5.73 0.88
CA ALA A 19 -17.57 5.58 0.60
C ALA A 19 -17.82 4.50 -0.48
N ASP A 20 -16.95 4.40 -1.48
CA ASP A 20 -16.99 3.37 -2.52
C ASP A 20 -15.62 3.22 -3.19
N GLU A 21 -14.80 2.31 -2.66
CA GLU A 21 -13.42 2.12 -3.14
C GLU A 21 -13.39 1.62 -4.59
N ALA A 22 -14.37 0.79 -4.99
CA ALA A 22 -14.43 0.20 -6.33
C ALA A 22 -14.78 1.28 -7.37
N ALA A 23 -15.78 2.11 -7.10
CA ALA A 23 -16.11 3.26 -7.95
C ALA A 23 -14.94 4.26 -7.99
N TYR A 24 -14.23 4.47 -6.88
CA TYR A 24 -13.05 5.34 -6.86
C TYR A 24 -11.92 4.79 -7.75
N CYS A 25 -11.69 3.48 -7.76
CA CYS A 25 -10.74 2.85 -8.69
C CYS A 25 -11.13 3.06 -10.16
N GLN A 26 -12.44 2.95 -10.48
CA GLN A 26 -12.94 3.21 -11.84
C GLN A 26 -12.71 4.65 -12.29
N ARG A 27 -12.89 5.64 -11.40
CA ARG A 27 -12.62 7.07 -11.67
C ARG A 27 -11.18 7.35 -12.10
N PHE A 28 -10.23 6.54 -11.62
CA PHE A 28 -8.82 6.63 -11.97
C PHE A 28 -8.42 5.70 -13.12
N SER A 29 -9.39 5.06 -13.78
CA SER A 29 -9.17 4.12 -14.89
C SER A 29 -8.17 3.02 -14.56
N LEU A 30 -8.25 2.47 -13.34
CA LEU A 30 -7.40 1.34 -12.96
C LEU A 30 -7.83 0.06 -13.66
N SER A 31 -6.88 -0.83 -13.94
CA SER A 31 -7.22 -2.17 -14.43
C SER A 31 -7.93 -2.97 -13.33
N GLU A 32 -8.65 -4.02 -13.74
CA GLU A 32 -9.32 -4.94 -12.79
C GLU A 32 -8.34 -5.51 -11.76
N ALA A 33 -7.14 -5.91 -12.21
CA ALA A 33 -6.10 -6.43 -11.32
C ALA A 33 -5.60 -5.39 -10.31
N GLN A 34 -5.41 -4.13 -10.73
CA GLN A 34 -5.01 -3.04 -9.82
C GLN A 34 -6.11 -2.72 -8.81
N CYS A 35 -7.37 -2.71 -9.26
CA CYS A 35 -8.52 -2.51 -8.39
C CYS A 35 -8.63 -3.64 -7.36
N ALA A 36 -8.54 -4.90 -7.80
CA ALA A 36 -8.57 -6.06 -6.93
C ALA A 36 -7.46 -6.04 -5.87
N ALA A 37 -6.23 -5.66 -6.25
CA ALA A 37 -5.13 -5.51 -5.31
C ALA A 37 -5.44 -4.45 -4.23
N ILE A 38 -5.98 -3.28 -4.63
CA ILE A 38 -6.39 -2.21 -3.69
C ILE A 38 -7.47 -2.70 -2.73
N LEU A 39 -8.56 -3.25 -3.26
CA LEU A 39 -9.71 -3.69 -2.47
C LEU A 39 -9.34 -4.83 -1.51
N GLY A 40 -8.46 -5.74 -1.95
CA GLY A 40 -7.97 -6.85 -1.14
C GLY A 40 -6.82 -6.51 -0.21
N ARG A 41 -6.32 -5.26 -0.24
CA ARG A 41 -5.09 -4.84 0.46
C ARG A 41 -3.91 -5.77 0.18
N ASP A 42 -3.81 -6.25 -1.06
CA ASP A 42 -2.67 -7.04 -1.52
C ASP A 42 -1.51 -6.09 -1.87
N TRP A 43 -0.73 -5.75 -0.84
CA TRP A 43 0.36 -4.78 -0.94
C TRP A 43 1.44 -5.25 -1.93
N GLN A 44 1.73 -6.55 -1.96
CA GLN A 44 2.74 -7.10 -2.88
C GLN A 44 2.25 -7.00 -4.32
N ALA A 45 1.00 -7.40 -4.60
CA ALA A 45 0.43 -7.24 -5.93
C ALA A 45 0.37 -5.77 -6.36
N MET A 46 0.14 -4.82 -5.45
CA MET A 46 0.22 -3.40 -5.79
C MET A 46 1.61 -3.00 -6.28
N LEU A 47 2.70 -3.49 -5.69
CA LEU A 47 4.05 -3.26 -6.21
C LEU A 47 4.25 -3.90 -7.58
N ASP A 48 3.90 -5.18 -7.71
CA ASP A 48 4.08 -5.96 -8.94
C ASP A 48 3.30 -5.35 -10.13
N LEU A 49 2.14 -4.74 -9.84
CA LEU A 49 1.28 -4.04 -10.81
C LEU A 49 1.70 -2.59 -11.09
N GLY A 50 2.94 -2.20 -10.74
CA GLY A 50 3.54 -0.91 -11.05
C GLY A 50 3.27 0.20 -10.02
N GLY A 51 2.80 -0.16 -8.83
CA GLY A 51 2.70 0.75 -7.69
C GLY A 51 4.08 1.12 -7.17
N SER A 52 4.26 2.39 -6.83
CA SER A 52 5.45 2.83 -6.11
C SER A 52 5.14 2.86 -4.61
N ILE A 53 6.07 2.35 -3.81
CA ILE A 53 5.93 2.28 -2.35
C ILE A 53 5.61 3.64 -1.70
N PHE A 54 6.15 4.75 -2.22
CA PHE A 54 5.90 6.11 -1.74
C PHE A 54 4.43 6.58 -1.94
N TYR A 55 3.72 5.93 -2.85
CA TYR A 55 2.30 6.14 -3.09
C TYR A 55 1.46 5.13 -2.31
N ILE A 56 1.78 3.83 -2.39
CA ILE A 56 1.10 2.76 -1.64
C ILE A 56 1.01 3.07 -0.14
N TYR A 57 2.09 3.62 0.44
CA TYR A 57 2.13 4.00 1.86
C TYR A 57 0.98 4.93 2.30
N LYS A 58 0.40 5.73 1.40
CA LYS A 58 -0.74 6.61 1.75
C LYS A 58 -2.00 5.81 2.10
N LEU A 59 -2.25 4.71 1.40
CA LEU A 59 -3.35 3.81 1.74
C LEU A 59 -3.04 3.03 3.02
N ALA A 60 -1.82 2.49 3.15
CA ALA A 60 -1.40 1.80 4.38
C ALA A 60 -1.56 2.67 5.62
N MET A 61 -1.18 3.96 5.55
CA MET A 61 -1.37 4.91 6.64
C MET A 61 -2.84 5.20 6.96
N MET A 62 -3.72 5.21 5.95
CA MET A 62 -5.17 5.33 6.18
C MET A 62 -5.71 4.12 6.94
N ASP A 63 -5.16 2.93 6.68
CA ASP A 63 -5.50 1.69 7.39
C ASP A 63 -4.76 1.56 8.74
N GLY A 64 -3.99 2.56 9.16
CA GLY A 64 -3.24 2.55 10.42
C GLY A 64 -1.99 1.66 10.41
N LEU A 65 -1.51 1.26 9.24
CA LEU A 65 -0.35 0.39 9.07
C LEU A 65 0.94 1.19 8.96
N SER A 66 2.02 0.64 9.53
CA SER A 66 3.34 1.27 9.58
C SER A 66 4.18 0.98 8.33
N MET A 67 5.25 1.76 8.12
CA MET A 67 6.23 1.45 7.08
C MET A 67 6.96 0.13 7.37
N GLN A 68 7.12 -0.23 8.64
CA GLN A 68 7.73 -1.51 9.05
C GLN A 68 6.81 -2.69 8.74
N TYR A 69 5.49 -2.53 8.85
CA TYR A 69 4.53 -3.54 8.41
C TYR A 69 4.70 -3.82 6.92
N LEU A 70 4.70 -2.76 6.09
CA LEU A 70 4.94 -2.89 4.65
C LEU A 70 6.32 -3.50 4.35
N GLY A 71 7.35 -3.11 5.11
CA GLY A 71 8.67 -3.72 5.04
C GLY A 71 8.62 -5.24 5.22
N GLY A 72 7.90 -5.71 6.24
CA GLY A 72 7.65 -7.14 6.45
C GLY A 72 7.00 -7.79 5.24
N VAL A 73 5.88 -7.24 4.75
CA VAL A 73 5.16 -7.77 3.58
C VAL A 73 6.09 -7.92 2.37
N PHE A 74 6.86 -6.87 2.03
CA PHE A 74 7.72 -6.86 0.85
C PHE A 74 8.98 -7.71 0.98
N THR A 75 9.31 -8.16 2.18
CA THR A 75 10.39 -9.12 2.42
C THR A 75 9.90 -10.53 2.72
N GLY A 76 8.59 -10.78 2.69
CA GLY A 76 8.00 -12.07 3.09
C GLY A 76 8.17 -12.40 4.58
N MET A 77 8.37 -11.37 5.41
CA MET A 77 8.54 -11.47 6.86
C MET A 77 7.27 -10.97 7.56
N SER A 78 7.05 -11.41 8.80
CA SER A 78 6.14 -10.69 9.69
C SER A 78 6.69 -9.31 10.06
N GLU A 79 5.82 -8.39 10.48
CA GLU A 79 6.26 -7.07 10.97
C GLU A 79 7.23 -7.19 12.16
N ALA A 80 7.04 -8.18 13.03
CA ALA A 80 7.90 -8.43 14.18
C ALA A 80 9.31 -8.88 13.77
N GLU A 81 9.41 -9.82 12.82
CA GLU A 81 10.69 -10.28 12.26
C GLU A 81 11.41 -9.14 11.53
N PHE A 82 10.69 -8.36 10.74
CA PHE A 82 11.25 -7.20 10.06
C PHE A 82 11.81 -6.17 11.05
N LYS A 83 11.06 -5.85 12.11
CA LYS A 83 11.53 -4.95 13.19
C LYS A 83 12.76 -5.52 13.89
N ALA A 84 12.77 -6.81 14.19
CA ALA A 84 13.92 -7.46 14.82
C ALA A 84 15.17 -7.39 13.93
N ALA A 85 15.03 -7.65 12.62
CA ALA A 85 16.12 -7.52 11.66
C ALA A 85 16.65 -6.08 11.59
N MET A 86 15.78 -5.07 11.55
CA MET A 86 16.19 -3.66 11.56
C MET A 86 16.92 -3.27 12.86
N LEU A 87 16.48 -3.78 14.01
CA LEU A 87 17.18 -3.58 15.30
C LEU A 87 18.54 -4.31 15.35
N ALA A 88 18.68 -5.43 14.65
CA ALA A 88 19.92 -6.19 14.55
C ALA A 88 20.94 -5.61 13.53
N GLY A 89 20.68 -4.42 12.98
CA GLY A 89 21.56 -3.75 12.01
C GLY A 89 21.08 -3.81 10.56
N GLY A 90 19.85 -4.30 10.32
CA GLY A 90 19.27 -4.45 8.98
C GLY A 90 19.63 -5.78 8.33
N ARG A 91 19.19 -5.98 7.09
CA ARG A 91 19.52 -7.21 6.36
C ARG A 91 20.99 -7.19 5.93
N THR A 92 21.64 -8.34 6.04
CA THR A 92 23.05 -8.56 5.69
C THR A 92 23.23 -9.41 4.42
N ASP A 93 22.13 -9.80 3.78
CA ASP A 93 22.07 -10.70 2.63
C ASP A 93 22.16 -9.98 1.27
N VAL A 94 22.86 -8.85 1.23
CA VAL A 94 23.07 -8.04 0.01
C VAL A 94 24.36 -8.41 -0.73
#